data_AF-A0A2S7ZQ66-F1
#
_entry.id   AF-A0A2S7ZQ66-F1
#
_cell.length_a   1.000
_cell.length_b   1.000
_cell.length_c   1.000
_cell.angle_alpha   90.00
_cell.angle_beta   90.00
_cell.angle_gamma   90.00
#
_symmetry.space_group_name_H-M   'P 1'
#
loop_
_entity.id
_entity.type
_entity.pdbx_description
1 polymer ?
#
loop_
_entity_poly.entity_id
_entity_poly.type
_entity_poly.pdbx_seq_one_letter_code
_entity_poly.pdbx_strand_id
1 'polypeptide(L)'
;MLNRLGNRMKKASFKILKEQAADKVNRIVTIIENKHNEIKLRLEEDEDLKFLDELSIEDLEPLIAILKSEQNQRIDVVYQRINAITDKIINREDKLNTDDIKALVSFIKSEIHLLGGNTLVNLGRGNQGVTYKEIVKDVCKRIGINKSRLQNQEDIEVLENFFFEVFQEQFDKLRAKYATKDKDITSDEIEDKLFKQYTNGAIQTLIPTNLTGPAWRKTLRIVLIVRKLRRRKII
;
A
#
# COMPACT_ATOMS: atom_id res chain seq x y z
N MET A 1 -22.01 24.96 59.63
CA MET A 1 -20.62 24.97 59.14
C MET A 1 -20.23 23.67 58.41
N LEU A 2 -20.60 22.49 58.94
CA LEU A 2 -20.29 21.16 58.38
C LEU A 2 -20.76 20.91 56.93
N ASN A 3 -21.98 21.33 56.55
CA ASN A 3 -22.49 21.15 55.18
C ASN A 3 -21.71 21.95 54.11
N ARG A 4 -21.12 23.09 54.45
CA ARG A 4 -20.30 23.88 53.50
C ARG A 4 -18.91 23.25 53.29
N LEU A 5 -18.35 22.62 54.32
CA LEU A 5 -17.06 21.91 54.25
C LEU A 5 -17.18 20.62 53.44
N GLY A 6 -18.23 19.81 53.66
CA GLY A 6 -18.47 18.59 52.88
C GLY A 6 -18.70 18.85 51.38
N ASN A 7 -19.38 19.95 51.04
CA ASN A 7 -19.63 20.32 49.64
C ASN A 7 -18.36 20.88 48.95
N ARG A 8 -17.47 21.56 49.70
CA ARG A 8 -16.16 21.99 49.19
C ARG A 8 -15.21 20.81 48.96
N MET A 9 -15.18 19.82 49.87
CA MET A 9 -14.36 18.62 49.68
C MET A 9 -14.80 17.81 48.46
N LYS A 10 -16.11 17.61 48.24
CA LYS A 10 -16.61 16.92 47.04
C LYS A 10 -16.23 17.62 45.73
N LYS A 11 -16.30 18.96 45.68
CA LYS A 11 -15.86 19.74 44.50
C LYS A 11 -14.35 19.62 44.25
N ALA A 12 -13.53 19.62 45.31
CA ALA A 12 -12.09 19.44 45.20
C ALA A 12 -11.73 18.03 44.68
N SER A 13 -12.37 16.98 45.22
CA SER A 13 -12.17 15.60 44.75
C SER A 13 -12.58 15.44 43.28
N PHE A 14 -13.69 16.04 42.85
CA PHE A 14 -14.14 15.99 41.46
C PHE A 14 -13.18 16.73 40.51
N LYS A 15 -12.59 17.85 40.96
CA LYS A 15 -11.55 18.57 40.21
C LYS A 15 -10.30 17.72 40.00
N ILE A 16 -9.82 17.06 41.06
CA ILE A 16 -8.66 16.15 41.00
C ILE A 16 -8.92 14.99 40.06
N LEU A 17 -10.11 14.35 40.13
CA LEU A 17 -10.48 13.25 39.23
C LEU A 17 -10.53 13.71 37.76
N LYS A 18 -11.02 14.93 37.49
CA LYS A 18 -11.05 15.50 36.14
C LYS A 18 -9.65 15.79 35.60
N GLU A 19 -8.76 16.31 36.44
CA GLU A 19 -7.35 16.56 36.09
C GLU A 19 -6.60 15.24 35.82
N GLN A 20 -6.80 14.21 36.64
CA GLN A 20 -6.24 12.88 36.42
C GLN A 20 -6.75 12.23 35.13
N ALA A 21 -8.03 12.39 34.80
CA ALA A 21 -8.60 11.89 33.55
C ALA A 21 -7.99 12.62 32.34
N ALA A 22 -7.83 13.95 32.41
CA ALA A 22 -7.20 14.74 31.36
C ALA A 22 -5.72 14.35 31.13
N ASP A 23 -4.95 14.16 32.20
CA ASP A 23 -3.55 13.72 32.12
C ASP A 23 -3.43 12.33 31.46
N LYS A 24 -4.31 11.39 31.84
CA LYS A 24 -4.35 10.05 31.22
C LYS A 24 -4.67 10.14 29.72
N VAL A 25 -5.60 11.00 29.31
CA VAL A 25 -5.94 11.22 27.90
C VAL A 25 -4.74 11.82 27.15
N ASN A 26 -4.09 12.84 27.69
CA ASN A 26 -2.92 13.47 27.07
C ASN A 26 -1.78 12.48 26.85
N ARG A 27 -1.49 11.62 27.84
CA ARG A 27 -0.48 10.55 27.69
C ARG A 27 -0.81 9.59 26.55
N ILE A 28 -2.08 9.21 26.40
CA ILE A 28 -2.53 8.34 25.32
C ILE A 28 -2.33 9.03 23.96
N VAL A 29 -2.71 10.31 23.85
CA VAL A 29 -2.52 11.11 22.62
C VAL A 29 -1.04 11.15 22.23
N THR A 30 -0.14 11.48 23.16
CA THR A 30 1.30 11.52 22.89
C THR A 30 1.87 10.16 22.44
N ILE A 31 1.42 9.05 23.04
CA ILE A 31 1.82 7.70 22.60
C ILE A 31 1.38 7.44 21.16
N ILE A 32 0.17 7.85 20.79
CA ILE A 32 -0.36 7.70 19.44
C ILE A 32 0.45 8.53 18.44
N GLU A 33 0.74 9.78 18.76
CA GLU A 33 1.56 10.68 17.92
C GLU A 33 2.98 10.15 17.72
N ASN A 34 3.64 9.70 18.78
CA ASN A 34 4.99 9.14 18.69
C ASN A 34 5.02 7.89 17.81
N LYS A 35 4.05 6.98 17.97
CA LYS A 35 3.93 5.80 17.09
C LYS A 35 3.65 6.19 15.64
N HIS A 36 2.83 7.22 15.41
CA HIS A 36 2.57 7.73 14.07
C HIS A 36 3.84 8.26 13.41
N ASN A 37 4.64 9.03 14.14
CA ASN A 37 5.92 9.55 13.65
C ASN A 37 6.95 8.44 13.39
N GLU A 38 7.05 7.44 14.29
CA GLU A 38 7.93 6.28 14.09
C GLU A 38 7.58 5.51 12.82
N ILE A 39 6.27 5.29 12.58
CA ILE A 39 5.83 4.58 11.38
C ILE A 39 6.08 5.44 10.14
N LYS A 40 5.77 6.74 10.18
CA LYS A 40 6.05 7.65 9.06
C LYS A 40 7.53 7.63 8.69
N LEU A 41 8.43 7.71 9.67
CA LEU A 41 9.86 7.62 9.46
C LEU A 41 10.25 6.27 8.83
N ARG A 42 9.70 5.16 9.32
CA ARG A 42 9.94 3.83 8.74
C ARG A 42 9.51 3.73 7.28
N LEU A 43 8.42 4.38 6.90
CA LEU A 43 7.94 4.40 5.51
C LEU A 43 8.81 5.30 4.63
N GLU A 44 9.29 6.44 5.14
CA GLU A 44 10.26 7.28 4.44
C GLU A 44 11.60 6.53 4.20
N GLU A 45 11.98 5.65 5.11
CA GLU A 45 13.20 4.83 5.08
C GLU A 45 13.00 3.43 4.45
N ASP A 46 11.89 3.17 3.74
CA ASP A 46 11.62 1.84 3.16
C ASP A 46 12.61 1.49 2.03
N GLU A 47 13.72 0.84 2.41
CA GLU A 47 14.81 0.39 1.54
C GLU A 47 14.30 -0.44 0.35
N ASP A 48 13.24 -1.22 0.57
CA ASP A 48 12.71 -2.11 -0.46
C ASP A 48 12.15 -1.34 -1.66
N LEU A 49 11.74 -0.07 -1.48
CA LEU A 49 11.28 0.79 -2.57
C LEU A 49 12.31 1.83 -3.02
N LYS A 50 13.49 1.93 -2.40
CA LYS A 50 14.49 2.96 -2.78
C LYS A 50 14.94 2.88 -4.23
N PHE A 51 14.97 1.68 -4.80
CA PHE A 51 15.35 1.50 -6.20
C PHE A 51 14.46 2.28 -7.18
N LEU A 52 13.24 2.67 -6.79
CA LEU A 52 12.35 3.52 -7.57
C LEU A 52 12.93 4.94 -7.81
N ASP A 53 13.84 5.42 -6.95
CA ASP A 53 14.47 6.74 -7.09
C ASP A 53 15.40 6.81 -8.30
N GLU A 54 15.79 5.67 -8.85
CA GLU A 54 16.69 5.54 -9.99
C GLU A 54 15.94 5.28 -11.31
N LEU A 55 14.61 5.17 -11.28
CA LEU A 55 13.80 4.89 -12.46
C LEU A 55 13.50 6.16 -13.26
N SER A 56 13.40 6.01 -14.59
CA SER A 56 12.92 7.09 -15.44
C SER A 56 11.41 7.29 -15.28
N ILE A 57 10.87 8.39 -15.80
CA ILE A 57 9.43 8.64 -15.78
C ILE A 57 8.69 7.55 -16.58
N GLU A 58 9.25 7.14 -17.71
CA GLU A 58 8.72 6.08 -18.58
C GLU A 58 8.64 4.74 -17.83
N ASP A 59 9.65 4.42 -17.02
CA ASP A 59 9.63 3.23 -16.16
C ASP A 59 8.56 3.32 -15.05
N LEU A 60 8.22 4.53 -14.59
CA LEU A 60 7.21 4.76 -13.56
C LEU A 60 5.77 4.81 -14.12
N GLU A 61 5.60 5.00 -15.43
CA GLU A 61 4.27 5.10 -16.07
C GLU A 61 3.32 3.96 -15.73
N PRO A 62 3.73 2.67 -15.71
CA PRO A 62 2.84 1.58 -15.36
C PRO A 62 2.32 1.68 -13.92
N LEU A 63 3.15 2.13 -12.98
CA LEU A 63 2.73 2.36 -11.58
C LEU A 63 1.76 3.54 -11.51
N ILE A 64 2.07 4.63 -12.21
CA ILE A 64 1.22 5.82 -12.29
C ILE A 64 -0.15 5.44 -12.85
N ALA A 65 -0.21 4.67 -13.93
CA ALA A 65 -1.44 4.21 -14.55
C ALA A 65 -2.30 3.39 -13.57
N ILE A 66 -1.70 2.51 -12.77
CA ILE A 66 -2.44 1.73 -11.75
C ILE A 66 -2.99 2.63 -10.65
N LEU A 67 -2.18 3.57 -10.13
CA LEU A 67 -2.65 4.54 -9.13
C LEU A 67 -3.82 5.36 -9.68
N LYS A 68 -3.71 5.74 -10.96
CA LYS A 68 -4.70 6.40 -11.81
C LYS A 68 -5.85 5.50 -12.31
N SER A 69 -6.04 4.26 -11.85
CA SER A 69 -7.00 3.35 -12.51
C SER A 69 -8.39 3.17 -11.87
N GLU A 70 -8.75 3.82 -10.75
CA GLU A 70 -10.12 3.70 -10.18
C GLU A 70 -10.54 4.93 -9.35
N GLN A 71 -11.79 5.39 -9.46
CA GLN A 71 -12.42 6.48 -8.67
C GLN A 71 -12.74 6.04 -7.23
N ASN A 72 -12.28 6.80 -6.25
CA ASN A 72 -12.80 6.88 -4.88
C ASN A 72 -12.48 8.31 -4.40
N GLN A 73 -13.33 9.00 -3.65
CA GLN A 73 -13.25 10.45 -3.38
C GLN A 73 -11.88 11.03 -2.88
N ARG A 74 -10.94 10.22 -2.38
CA ARG A 74 -9.55 10.63 -2.09
C ARG A 74 -8.68 10.83 -3.34
N ILE A 75 -9.13 10.31 -4.47
CA ILE A 75 -8.35 10.10 -5.68
C ILE A 75 -8.34 11.35 -6.57
N ASP A 76 -9.27 12.28 -6.42
CA ASP A 76 -9.18 13.57 -7.12
C ASP A 76 -7.95 14.36 -6.67
N VAL A 77 -7.57 14.29 -5.39
CA VAL A 77 -6.36 14.93 -4.88
C VAL A 77 -5.10 14.23 -5.39
N VAL A 78 -5.12 12.89 -5.46
CA VAL A 78 -4.02 12.06 -6.00
C VAL A 78 -3.83 12.34 -7.49
N TYR A 79 -4.90 12.30 -8.29
CA TYR A 79 -4.87 12.63 -9.71
C TYR A 79 -4.46 14.08 -9.96
N GLN A 80 -5.03 15.04 -9.22
CA GLN A 80 -4.66 16.45 -9.38
C GLN A 80 -3.19 16.68 -9.05
N ARG A 81 -2.66 16.03 -8.01
CA ARG A 81 -1.23 16.11 -7.67
C ARG A 81 -0.35 15.43 -8.71
N ILE A 82 -0.68 14.20 -9.14
CA ILE A 82 0.10 13.52 -10.18
C ILE A 82 0.07 14.34 -11.47
N ASN A 83 -1.11 14.78 -11.93
CA ASN A 83 -1.22 15.56 -13.16
C ASN A 83 -0.49 16.90 -13.03
N ALA A 84 -0.63 17.62 -11.91
CA ALA A 84 0.11 18.86 -11.70
C ALA A 84 1.65 18.65 -11.75
N ILE A 85 2.15 17.54 -11.20
CA ILE A 85 3.58 17.20 -11.25
C ILE A 85 3.97 16.78 -12.67
N THR A 86 3.24 15.85 -13.29
CA THR A 86 3.51 15.35 -14.64
C THR A 86 3.40 16.46 -15.70
N ASP A 87 2.38 17.31 -15.66
CA ASP A 87 2.21 18.43 -16.57
C ASP A 87 3.33 19.47 -16.39
N LYS A 88 3.76 19.72 -15.15
CA LYS A 88 4.91 20.59 -14.86
C LYS A 88 6.22 20.01 -15.41
N ILE A 89 6.37 18.69 -15.38
CA ILE A 89 7.54 17.99 -15.91
C ILE A 89 7.56 18.00 -17.43
N ILE A 90 6.41 17.71 -18.08
CA ILE A 90 6.30 17.59 -19.55
C ILE A 90 6.34 18.95 -20.24
N ASN A 91 5.74 19.98 -19.65
CA ASN A 91 5.61 21.31 -20.29
C ASN A 91 6.78 22.26 -20.00
N ARG A 92 7.86 21.79 -19.38
CA ARG A 92 9.09 22.56 -19.17
C ARG A 92 10.08 22.29 -20.31
N GLU A 93 10.55 23.35 -20.96
CA GLU A 93 11.63 23.29 -21.96
C GLU A 93 13.00 23.02 -21.33
N ASP A 94 13.11 23.25 -20.02
CA ASP A 94 14.27 22.94 -19.20
C ASP A 94 14.30 21.44 -18.81
N LYS A 95 15.47 20.82 -18.97
CA LYS A 95 15.78 19.42 -18.61
C LYS A 95 15.07 19.06 -17.29
N LEU A 96 14.29 17.96 -17.32
CA LEU A 96 13.62 17.33 -16.18
C LEU A 96 14.23 17.76 -14.82
N ASN A 97 13.58 18.69 -14.12
CA ASN A 97 14.11 19.10 -12.82
C ASN A 97 14.03 17.88 -11.88
N THR A 98 15.20 17.39 -11.47
CA THR A 98 15.38 16.20 -10.63
C THR A 98 14.50 16.24 -9.37
N ASP A 99 14.19 17.42 -8.85
CA ASP A 99 13.34 17.59 -7.67
C ASP A 99 11.86 17.24 -7.94
N ASP A 100 11.36 17.52 -9.15
CA ASP A 100 9.99 17.19 -9.53
C ASP A 100 9.82 15.66 -9.73
N ILE A 101 10.84 14.98 -10.24
CA ILE A 101 10.88 13.50 -10.33
C ILE A 101 10.94 12.88 -8.93
N LYS A 102 11.80 13.40 -8.04
CA LYS A 102 11.87 12.94 -6.64
C LYS A 102 10.52 13.09 -5.92
N ALA A 103 9.81 14.20 -6.15
CA ALA A 103 8.47 14.41 -5.59
C ALA A 103 7.47 13.38 -6.11
N LEU A 104 7.51 13.04 -7.40
CA LEU A 104 6.67 11.99 -8.00
C LEU A 104 6.98 10.60 -7.42
N VAL A 105 8.26 10.24 -7.30
CA VAL A 105 8.67 8.94 -6.72
C VAL A 105 8.26 8.84 -5.25
N SER A 106 8.48 9.90 -4.46
CA SER A 106 8.03 9.97 -3.07
C SER A 106 6.51 9.80 -2.96
N PHE A 107 5.76 10.43 -3.86
CA PHE A 107 4.31 10.27 -3.94
C PHE A 107 3.90 8.81 -4.23
N ILE A 108 4.53 8.18 -5.23
CA ILE A 108 4.28 6.77 -5.58
C ILE A 108 4.54 5.86 -4.37
N LYS A 109 5.69 6.01 -3.69
CA LYS A 109 6.03 5.25 -2.48
C LYS A 109 4.96 5.39 -1.40
N SER A 110 4.56 6.62 -1.10
CA SER A 110 3.50 6.92 -0.14
C SER A 110 2.18 6.22 -0.50
N GLU A 111 1.77 6.27 -1.77
CA GLU A 111 0.54 5.58 -2.20
C GLU A 111 0.65 4.06 -2.08
N ILE A 112 1.81 3.48 -2.43
CA ILE A 112 2.07 2.05 -2.24
C ILE A 112 1.90 1.67 -0.76
N HIS A 113 2.52 2.41 0.16
CA HIS A 113 2.40 2.16 1.61
C HIS A 113 0.98 2.26 2.14
N LEU A 114 0.14 3.11 1.54
CA LEU A 114 -1.26 3.28 1.92
C LEU A 114 -2.19 2.17 1.38
N LEU A 115 -1.81 1.52 0.28
CA LEU A 115 -2.63 0.48 -0.39
C LEU A 115 -2.61 -0.88 0.32
N GLY A 116 -1.57 -1.18 1.11
CA GLY A 116 -1.43 -2.45 1.85
C GLY A 116 -2.47 -2.70 2.94
N GLY A 117 -3.11 -1.64 3.45
CA GLY A 117 -4.16 -1.74 4.44
C GLY A 117 -5.52 -1.81 3.77
N ASN A 118 -6.31 -2.86 4.07
CA ASN A 118 -7.76 -2.78 3.83
C ASN A 118 -8.25 -1.41 4.32
N THR A 119 -9.03 -0.72 3.49
CA THR A 119 -9.56 0.63 3.78
C THR A 119 -10.25 0.72 5.17
N LEU A 120 -10.71 -0.41 5.75
CA LEU A 120 -11.26 -0.52 7.10
C LEU A 120 -10.22 -0.79 8.21
N VAL A 121 -9.08 -1.40 7.91
CA VAL A 121 -7.99 -1.66 8.88
C VAL A 121 -7.10 -0.42 9.06
N ASN A 122 -6.98 0.43 8.02
CA ASN A 122 -6.33 1.74 8.13
C ASN A 122 -7.10 2.71 9.05
N LEU A 123 -8.43 2.58 9.16
CA LEU A 123 -9.21 3.31 10.18
C LEU A 123 -8.85 2.88 11.60
N GLY A 124 -8.56 1.59 11.83
CA GLY A 124 -8.11 1.07 13.12
C GLY A 124 -6.63 1.35 13.47
N ARG A 125 -5.80 1.73 12.48
CA ARG A 125 -4.38 2.10 12.63
C ARG A 125 -4.08 3.57 12.32
N GLY A 126 -5.10 4.42 12.21
CA GLY A 126 -4.92 5.86 11.99
C GLY A 126 -4.22 6.25 10.68
N ASN A 127 -4.48 5.55 9.57
CA ASN A 127 -3.90 5.82 8.24
C ASN A 127 -2.37 5.75 8.16
N GLN A 128 -1.73 4.93 8.99
CA GLN A 128 -0.26 4.90 9.14
C GLN A 128 0.50 4.17 8.01
N GLY A 129 -0.16 3.45 7.09
CA GLY A 129 0.50 2.67 6.03
C GLY A 129 1.30 1.47 6.55
N VAL A 130 1.92 0.70 5.65
CA VAL A 130 2.79 -0.46 5.94
C VAL A 130 3.94 -0.52 4.95
N THR A 131 5.08 -1.12 5.32
CA THR A 131 6.23 -1.28 4.42
C THR A 131 5.89 -2.15 3.22
N TYR A 132 6.60 -1.97 2.12
CA TYR A 132 6.40 -2.75 0.91
C TYR A 132 6.58 -4.26 1.14
N LYS A 133 7.53 -4.66 1.99
CA LYS A 133 7.68 -6.05 2.42
C LYS A 133 6.42 -6.67 3.01
N GLU A 134 5.77 -5.95 3.92
CA GLU A 134 4.53 -6.41 4.54
C GLU A 134 3.40 -6.50 3.51
N ILE A 135 3.37 -5.58 2.54
CA ILE A 135 2.45 -5.64 1.39
C ILE A 135 2.68 -6.92 0.59
N VAL A 136 3.93 -7.23 0.21
CA VAL A 136 4.24 -8.44 -0.57
C VAL A 136 3.93 -9.70 0.24
N LYS A 137 4.29 -9.76 1.54
CA LYS A 137 3.92 -10.87 2.43
C LYS A 137 2.41 -11.09 2.47
N ASP A 138 1.63 -10.02 2.58
CA ASP A 138 0.17 -10.10 2.60
C ASP A 138 -0.43 -10.50 1.25
N VAL A 139 0.14 -10.02 0.14
CA VAL A 139 -0.21 -10.48 -1.20
C VAL A 139 0.06 -11.99 -1.33
N CYS A 140 1.26 -12.45 -0.95
CA CYS A 140 1.64 -13.85 -1.00
C CYS A 140 0.70 -14.74 -0.17
N LYS A 141 0.39 -14.34 1.08
CA LYS A 141 -0.58 -15.05 1.93
C LYS A 141 -1.95 -15.16 1.25
N ARG A 142 -2.41 -14.06 0.62
CA ARG A 142 -3.74 -13.98 0.00
C ARG A 142 -3.86 -14.80 -1.29
N ILE A 143 -2.77 -14.98 -2.04
CA ILE A 143 -2.75 -15.86 -3.22
C ILE A 143 -2.43 -17.33 -2.88
N GLY A 144 -2.39 -17.69 -1.59
CA GLY A 144 -2.31 -19.07 -1.12
C GLY A 144 -0.88 -19.61 -0.89
N ILE A 145 0.15 -18.76 -0.85
CA ILE A 145 1.51 -19.21 -0.52
C ILE A 145 1.57 -19.61 0.96
N ASN A 146 2.21 -20.76 1.24
CA ASN A 146 2.27 -21.34 2.57
C ASN A 146 2.91 -20.37 3.58
N LYS A 147 2.24 -20.17 4.73
CA LYS A 147 2.73 -19.31 5.82
C LYS A 147 4.13 -19.70 6.29
N SER A 148 4.49 -20.98 6.32
CA SER A 148 5.83 -21.42 6.74
C SER A 148 6.94 -20.96 5.78
N ARG A 149 6.65 -20.81 4.48
CA ARG A 149 7.59 -20.25 3.49
C ARG A 149 7.78 -18.74 3.68
N LEU A 150 6.77 -18.06 4.21
CA LEU A 150 6.80 -16.62 4.47
C LEU A 150 7.34 -16.29 5.85
N GLN A 151 7.26 -17.24 6.79
CA GLN A 151 7.69 -17.06 8.17
C GLN A 151 9.21 -16.87 8.22
N ASN A 152 9.65 -15.76 8.79
CA ASN A 152 11.05 -15.32 8.90
C ASN A 152 11.74 -14.96 7.58
N GLN A 153 11.03 -14.94 6.44
CA GLN A 153 11.61 -14.43 5.20
C GLN A 153 11.60 -12.90 5.24
N GLU A 154 12.79 -12.32 5.19
CA GLU A 154 13.00 -10.86 5.25
C GLU A 154 13.61 -10.30 3.97
N ASP A 155 14.05 -11.14 3.04
CA ASP A 155 14.53 -10.71 1.72
C ASP A 155 13.33 -10.39 0.82
N ILE A 156 13.25 -9.13 0.37
CA ILE A 156 12.16 -8.66 -0.48
C ILE A 156 12.14 -9.36 -1.83
N GLU A 157 13.31 -9.61 -2.44
CA GLU A 157 13.38 -10.23 -3.76
C GLU A 157 12.91 -11.68 -3.71
N VAL A 158 13.23 -12.39 -2.62
CA VAL A 158 12.72 -13.75 -2.40
C VAL A 158 11.19 -13.74 -2.23
N LEU A 159 10.64 -12.79 -1.49
CA LEU A 159 9.18 -12.65 -1.32
C LEU A 159 8.49 -12.31 -2.64
N GLU A 160 9.03 -11.37 -3.41
CA GLU A 160 8.53 -11.03 -4.73
C GLU A 160 8.65 -12.23 -5.69
N ASN A 161 9.69 -13.06 -5.57
CA ASN A 161 9.84 -14.28 -6.36
C ASN A 161 8.78 -15.32 -6.04
N PHE A 162 8.46 -15.55 -4.76
CA PHE A 162 7.36 -16.46 -4.41
C PHE A 162 6.04 -16.02 -5.02
N PHE A 163 5.75 -14.71 -4.98
CA PHE A 163 4.60 -14.16 -5.69
C PHE A 163 4.68 -14.43 -7.19
N PHE A 164 5.82 -14.11 -7.82
CA PHE A 164 6.00 -14.19 -9.26
C PHE A 164 5.90 -15.62 -9.78
N GLU A 165 6.45 -16.62 -9.07
CA GLU A 165 6.35 -18.04 -9.41
C GLU A 165 4.89 -18.49 -9.52
N VAL A 166 4.09 -18.20 -8.49
CA VAL A 166 2.65 -18.56 -8.47
C VAL A 166 1.91 -17.79 -9.55
N PHE A 167 2.19 -16.50 -9.70
CA PHE A 167 1.57 -15.69 -10.76
C PHE A 167 1.87 -16.27 -12.15
N GLN A 168 3.13 -16.61 -12.44
CA GLN A 168 3.52 -17.15 -13.74
C GLN A 168 2.87 -18.49 -14.03
N GLU A 169 2.81 -19.38 -13.03
CA GLU A 169 2.15 -20.68 -13.20
C GLU A 169 0.68 -20.51 -13.61
N GLN A 170 -0.04 -19.58 -12.97
CA GLN A 170 -1.44 -19.30 -13.32
C GLN A 170 -1.57 -18.58 -14.66
N PHE A 171 -0.64 -17.69 -14.99
CA PHE A 171 -0.57 -17.01 -16.28
C PHE A 171 -0.40 -18.01 -17.43
N ASP A 172 0.57 -18.92 -17.32
CA ASP A 172 0.86 -19.93 -18.34
C ASP A 172 -0.32 -20.90 -18.53
N LYS A 173 -0.95 -21.33 -17.43
CA LYS A 173 -2.20 -22.13 -17.47
C LYS A 173 -3.33 -21.41 -18.20
N LEU A 174 -3.53 -20.12 -17.91
CA LEU A 174 -4.58 -19.33 -18.53
C LEU A 174 -4.28 -19.10 -20.02
N ARG A 175 -3.03 -18.79 -20.37
CA ARG A 175 -2.58 -18.61 -21.75
C ARG A 175 -2.76 -19.88 -22.57
N ALA A 176 -2.35 -21.04 -22.05
CA ALA A 176 -2.55 -22.33 -22.70
C ALA A 176 -4.04 -22.61 -22.98
N LYS A 177 -4.92 -22.33 -22.02
CA LYS A 177 -6.39 -22.48 -22.18
C LYS A 177 -6.97 -21.62 -23.30
N TYR A 178 -6.39 -20.45 -23.59
CA TYR A 178 -6.83 -19.59 -24.70
C TYR A 178 -6.18 -19.99 -26.03
N ALA A 179 -4.92 -20.45 -26.02
CA ALA A 179 -4.28 -21.01 -27.20
C ALA A 179 -5.06 -22.22 -27.75
N THR A 180 -5.58 -23.09 -26.88
CA THR A 180 -6.44 -24.22 -27.29
C THR A 180 -7.80 -23.82 -27.87
N LYS A 181 -8.16 -22.54 -27.78
CA LYS A 181 -9.43 -21.98 -28.31
C LYS A 181 -9.24 -21.21 -29.61
N ASP A 182 -8.07 -21.34 -30.24
CA ASP A 182 -7.70 -20.67 -31.50
C ASP A 182 -7.92 -19.14 -31.45
N LYS A 183 -7.72 -18.57 -30.25
CA LYS A 183 -7.84 -17.15 -30.00
C LYS A 183 -6.45 -16.58 -29.76
N ASP A 184 -5.98 -15.74 -30.68
CA ASP A 184 -4.83 -14.89 -30.43
C ASP A 184 -5.15 -13.96 -29.24
N ILE A 185 -4.33 -14.02 -28.21
CA ILE A 185 -4.53 -13.30 -26.96
C ILE A 185 -3.18 -12.77 -26.49
N THR A 186 -3.15 -11.48 -26.17
CA THR A 186 -1.91 -10.82 -25.75
C THR A 186 -1.57 -11.16 -24.31
N SER A 187 -0.30 -10.98 -23.92
CA SER A 187 0.11 -11.13 -22.52
C SER A 187 -0.69 -10.20 -21.60
N ASP A 188 -0.92 -8.95 -22.00
CA ASP A 188 -1.68 -7.98 -21.22
C ASP A 188 -3.14 -8.43 -21.01
N GLU A 189 -3.76 -9.01 -22.04
CA GLU A 189 -5.11 -9.58 -21.92
C GLU A 189 -5.17 -10.78 -20.98
N ILE A 190 -4.12 -11.62 -20.95
CA ILE A 190 -4.01 -12.73 -19.99
C ILE A 190 -3.82 -12.18 -18.57
N GLU A 191 -2.93 -11.21 -18.37
CA GLU A 191 -2.72 -10.57 -17.06
C GLU A 191 -4.03 -9.98 -16.54
N ASP A 192 -4.75 -9.22 -17.36
CA ASP A 192 -6.03 -8.62 -16.98
C ASP A 192 -7.10 -9.66 -16.62
N LYS A 193 -7.17 -10.77 -17.35
CA LYS A 193 -8.06 -11.87 -17.03
C LYS A 193 -7.66 -12.58 -15.74
N LEU A 194 -6.36 -12.75 -15.51
CA LEU A 194 -5.85 -13.39 -14.31
C LEU A 194 -6.08 -12.50 -13.07
N PHE A 195 -5.83 -11.19 -13.17
CA PHE A 195 -6.18 -10.24 -12.11
C PHE A 195 -7.68 -10.28 -11.82
N LYS A 196 -8.55 -10.32 -12.84
CA LYS A 196 -10.00 -10.51 -12.63
C LYS A 196 -10.33 -11.79 -11.87
N GLN A 197 -9.60 -12.89 -12.08
CA GLN A 197 -9.81 -14.15 -11.33
C GLN A 197 -9.41 -14.00 -9.85
N TYR A 198 -8.26 -13.37 -9.57
CA TYR A 198 -7.82 -13.07 -8.20
C TYR A 198 -8.78 -12.13 -7.46
N THR A 199 -9.52 -11.27 -8.18
CA THR A 199 -10.40 -10.26 -7.58
C THR A 199 -11.86 -10.64 -7.56
N ASN A 200 -12.28 -11.65 -8.32
CA ASN A 200 -13.67 -12.13 -8.36
C ASN A 200 -13.90 -13.37 -7.48
N GLY A 201 -12.92 -13.76 -6.66
CA GLY A 201 -13.03 -14.88 -5.72
C GLY A 201 -13.01 -16.28 -6.37
N ALA A 202 -12.56 -16.40 -7.62
CA ALA A 202 -12.39 -17.69 -8.28
C ALA A 202 -11.21 -18.50 -7.72
N ILE A 203 -10.27 -17.84 -7.04
CA ILE A 203 -9.15 -18.44 -6.30
C ILE A 203 -9.48 -18.37 -4.81
N GLN A 204 -10.52 -19.11 -4.38
CA GLN A 204 -10.83 -19.33 -2.97
C GLN A 204 -9.98 -20.47 -2.42
N THR A 205 -8.75 -20.15 -2.03
CA THR A 205 -7.99 -20.99 -1.11
C THR A 205 -7.27 -20.06 -0.13
N LEU A 206 -7.96 -19.69 0.96
CA LEU A 206 -7.47 -19.73 2.36
C LEU A 206 -7.86 -18.59 3.33
N ILE A 207 -8.62 -17.52 2.99
CA ILE A 207 -9.15 -16.57 4.03
C ILE A 207 -10.52 -15.95 3.64
N PRO A 208 -11.53 -15.84 4.54
CA PRO A 208 -12.93 -15.52 4.19
C PRO A 208 -13.35 -14.03 4.22
N THR A 209 -12.46 -13.03 4.09
CA THR A 209 -12.90 -11.61 4.23
C THR A 209 -12.29 -10.64 3.21
N ASN A 210 -13.16 -9.98 2.42
CA ASN A 210 -12.92 -8.78 1.60
C ASN A 210 -11.86 -8.88 0.47
N LEU A 211 -11.90 -9.96 -0.32
CA LEU A 211 -10.99 -10.23 -1.45
C LEU A 211 -11.27 -9.46 -2.76
N THR A 212 -12.27 -8.58 -2.81
CA THR A 212 -12.75 -7.99 -4.08
C THR A 212 -12.70 -6.46 -4.13
N GLY A 213 -12.17 -5.81 -3.07
CA GLY A 213 -12.16 -4.35 -2.97
C GLY A 213 -11.17 -3.66 -3.93
N PRO A 214 -11.46 -2.42 -4.38
CA PRO A 214 -10.57 -1.57 -5.18
C PRO A 214 -9.08 -1.60 -4.78
N ALA A 215 -8.81 -1.48 -3.47
CA ALA A 215 -7.45 -1.48 -2.93
C ALA A 215 -6.67 -2.78 -3.22
N TRP A 216 -7.34 -3.93 -3.12
CA TRP A 216 -6.72 -5.23 -3.40
C TRP A 216 -6.33 -5.36 -4.88
N ARG A 217 -7.20 -4.90 -5.79
CA ARG A 217 -6.93 -4.92 -7.24
C ARG A 217 -5.68 -4.13 -7.60
N LYS A 218 -5.53 -2.93 -7.01
CA LYS A 218 -4.34 -2.10 -7.20
C LYS A 218 -3.10 -2.74 -6.58
N THR A 219 -3.20 -3.23 -5.35
CA THR A 219 -2.06 -3.80 -4.61
C THR A 219 -1.43 -4.97 -5.37
N LEU A 220 -2.25 -5.89 -5.88
CA LEU A 220 -1.77 -7.05 -6.62
C LEU A 220 -1.02 -6.66 -7.91
N ARG A 221 -1.56 -5.68 -8.65
CA ARG A 221 -0.92 -5.13 -9.86
C ARG A 221 0.39 -4.42 -9.54
N ILE A 222 0.42 -3.63 -8.46
CA ILE A 222 1.61 -2.93 -8.00
C ILE A 222 2.73 -3.92 -7.67
N VAL A 223 2.45 -5.01 -6.95
CA VAL A 223 3.48 -6.01 -6.64
C VAL A 223 4.06 -6.63 -7.91
N LEU A 224 3.23 -6.94 -8.92
CA LEU A 224 3.74 -7.43 -10.21
C LEU A 224 4.62 -6.41 -10.93
N ILE A 225 4.18 -5.14 -11.01
CA ILE A 225 4.94 -4.09 -11.68
C ILE A 225 6.26 -3.81 -10.96
N VAL A 226 6.25 -3.68 -9.63
CA VAL A 226 7.46 -3.47 -8.83
C VAL A 226 8.45 -4.62 -9.02
N ARG A 227 7.98 -5.89 -9.01
CA ARG A 227 8.82 -7.06 -9.35
C ARG A 227 9.44 -6.91 -10.75
N LYS A 228 8.62 -6.59 -11.76
CA LYS A 228 9.09 -6.44 -13.15
C LYS A 228 10.15 -5.35 -13.28
N LEU A 229 9.92 -4.19 -12.66
CA LEU A 229 10.86 -3.07 -12.64
C LEU A 229 12.16 -3.45 -11.94
N ARG A 230 12.09 -4.10 -10.77
CA ARG A 230 13.29 -4.56 -10.06
C ARG A 230 14.11 -5.55 -10.88
N ARG A 231 13.48 -6.50 -11.58
CA ARG A 231 14.19 -7.45 -12.48
C ARG A 231 14.91 -6.76 -13.61
N ARG A 232 14.30 -5.74 -14.23
CA ARG A 232 14.90 -5.00 -15.36
C ARG A 232 16.16 -4.24 -14.95
N LYS A 233 16.28 -3.83 -13.69
CA LYS A 233 17.45 -3.14 -13.15
C LYS A 233 18.64 -4.07 -12.84
N ILE A 234 18.37 -5.36 -12.60
CA ILE A 234 19.39 -6.36 -12.23
C ILE A 234 20.07 -6.97 -13.46
N ILE A 235 19.52 -6.76 -14.66
CA ILE A 235 20.05 -7.22 -15.96
C ILE A 235 20.71 -6.05 -16.66
#